data_AF-A0A0R3D7X9-F1
#
_entry.id   AF-A0A0R3D7X9-F1
#
_cell.length_a   1.000
_cell.length_b   1.000
_cell.length_c   1.000
_cell.angle_alpha   90.00
_cell.angle_beta   90.00
_cell.angle_gamma   90.00
#
_symmetry.space_group_name_H-M   'P 1'
#
loop_
_entity.id
_entity.type
_entity.pdbx_description
1 polymer ?
#
loop_
_entity_poly.entity_id
_entity_poly.type
_entity_poly.pdbx_seq_one_letter_code
_entity_poly.pdbx_strand_id
1 'polypeptide(L)'
;MTAWEDRLEQRLGAHDRFRVGLVWAGNPDHKNDHNRSMTLHTLAPLLDCDAQFVSLQKGVRDQDRAFLAERRDIVDLTEHLTDFSETAALISCLDLVITIDTSVAHLAGALAAPVWTLLPFNPDWRWLLERDDSPWYRSMRLFRQTTRGDWASVVEEVRRELEKQVTD
;
A
#
# COMPACT_ATOMS: atom_id res chain seq x y z
N MET A 1 -6.83 -1.76 23.62
CA MET A 1 -7.02 -2.83 22.62
C MET A 1 -8.50 -3.10 22.51
N THR A 2 -9.08 -2.82 21.34
CA THR A 2 -10.50 -3.05 21.05
C THR A 2 -10.71 -4.50 20.61
N ALA A 3 -11.91 -5.07 20.83
CA ALA A 3 -12.26 -6.42 20.39
C ALA A 3 -12.12 -6.64 18.86
N TRP A 4 -11.96 -5.56 18.10
CA TRP A 4 -11.72 -5.60 16.66
C TRP A 4 -10.25 -5.84 16.31
N GLU A 5 -9.31 -5.18 16.99
CA GLU A 5 -7.87 -5.39 16.82
C GLU A 5 -7.50 -6.86 17.11
N ASP A 6 -8.03 -7.42 18.22
CA ASP A 6 -7.80 -8.83 18.56
C ASP A 6 -8.31 -9.80 17.48
N ARG A 7 -9.42 -9.45 16.80
CA ARG A 7 -9.95 -10.25 15.68
C ARG A 7 -9.09 -10.14 14.43
N LEU A 8 -8.48 -8.97 14.18
CA LEU A 8 -7.58 -8.77 13.06
C LEU A 8 -6.26 -9.53 13.28
N GLU A 9 -5.70 -9.46 14.48
CA GLU A 9 -4.50 -10.24 14.85
C GLU A 9 -4.75 -11.74 14.69
N GLN A 10 -5.89 -12.26 15.14
CA GLN A 10 -6.23 -13.67 14.93
C GLN A 10 -6.31 -14.07 13.45
N ARG A 11 -6.73 -13.15 12.57
CA ARG A 11 -6.84 -13.40 11.13
C ARG A 11 -5.50 -13.28 10.41
N LEU A 12 -4.65 -12.37 10.85
CA LEU A 12 -3.28 -12.21 10.32
C LEU A 12 -2.33 -13.30 10.84
N GLY A 13 -2.68 -13.93 11.97
CA GLY A 13 -1.89 -14.99 12.59
C GLY A 13 -0.79 -14.43 13.50
N ALA A 14 0.24 -15.24 13.76
CA ALA A 14 1.41 -14.74 14.48
C ALA A 14 2.08 -13.59 13.72
N HIS A 15 2.65 -12.62 14.45
CA HIS A 15 3.41 -11.52 13.86
C HIS A 15 4.90 -11.90 13.83
N ASP A 16 5.23 -12.96 13.08
CA ASP A 16 6.57 -13.53 12.95
C ASP A 16 7.32 -13.05 11.70
N ARG A 17 6.62 -12.37 10.79
CA ARG A 17 7.15 -11.76 9.57
C ARG A 17 6.72 -10.30 9.49
N PHE A 18 7.53 -9.48 8.83
CA PHE A 18 7.21 -8.08 8.58
C PHE A 18 5.92 -7.96 7.76
N ARG A 19 4.94 -7.17 8.24
CA ARG A 19 3.59 -7.06 7.65
C ARG A 19 3.48 -5.82 6.79
N VAL A 20 3.14 -6.01 5.51
CA VAL A 20 3.07 -4.95 4.50
C VAL A 20 1.67 -4.83 3.90
N GLY A 21 1.02 -3.69 4.09
CA GLY A 21 -0.26 -3.36 3.46
C GLY A 21 -0.08 -2.86 2.03
N LEU A 22 -0.91 -3.31 1.09
CA LEU A 22 -0.84 -2.92 -0.33
C LEU A 22 -2.11 -2.21 -0.80
N VAL A 23 -1.94 -1.09 -1.53
CA VAL A 23 -2.99 -0.41 -2.32
C VAL A 23 -2.41 0.02 -3.66
N TRP A 24 -2.99 -0.45 -4.76
CA TRP A 24 -2.45 -0.26 -6.11
C TRP A 24 -3.35 0.52 -7.06
N ALA A 25 -4.62 0.71 -6.68
CA ALA A 25 -5.62 1.35 -7.51
C ALA A 25 -6.50 2.33 -6.71
N GLY A 26 -6.83 3.46 -7.33
CA GLY A 26 -7.77 4.41 -6.77
C GLY A 26 -9.20 4.17 -7.25
N ASN A 27 -10.10 5.12 -6.91
CA ASN A 27 -11.46 5.15 -7.43
C ASN A 27 -11.44 5.38 -8.97
N PRO A 28 -11.99 4.45 -9.79
CA PRO A 28 -12.07 4.60 -11.25
C PRO A 28 -12.81 5.87 -11.72
N ASP A 29 -13.74 6.40 -10.94
CA ASP A 29 -14.51 7.61 -11.29
C ASP A 29 -13.69 8.91 -11.12
N HIS A 30 -12.52 8.83 -10.50
CA HIS A 30 -11.65 9.99 -10.33
C HIS A 30 -10.90 10.30 -11.63
N LYS A 31 -10.98 11.55 -12.12
CA LYS A 31 -10.45 11.96 -13.44
C LYS A 31 -8.98 11.56 -13.70
N ASN A 32 -8.12 11.69 -12.69
CA ASN A 32 -6.69 11.37 -12.81
C ASN A 32 -6.32 9.91 -12.46
N ASP A 33 -7.32 9.04 -12.25
CA ASP A 33 -7.09 7.71 -11.71
C ASP A 33 -6.16 6.84 -12.57
N HIS A 34 -6.34 6.91 -13.90
CA HIS A 34 -5.52 6.19 -14.87
C HIS A 34 -4.02 6.50 -14.79
N ASN A 35 -3.63 7.67 -14.28
CA ASN A 35 -2.22 8.03 -14.15
C ASN A 35 -1.63 7.59 -12.82
N ARG A 36 -2.43 7.53 -11.74
CA ARG A 36 -1.96 7.20 -10.38
C ARG A 36 -2.09 5.73 -10.04
N SER A 37 -2.93 4.98 -10.75
CA SER A 37 -3.17 3.55 -10.51
C SER A 37 -2.25 2.67 -11.34
N MET A 38 -1.98 1.48 -10.84
CA MET A 38 -1.34 0.38 -11.55
C MET A 38 -2.13 -0.91 -11.36
N THR A 39 -1.70 -1.99 -12.01
CA THR A 39 -2.30 -3.32 -11.81
C THR A 39 -1.68 -3.99 -10.60
N LEU A 40 -2.38 -4.93 -9.95
CA LEU A 40 -1.77 -5.74 -8.89
C LEU A 40 -0.58 -6.54 -9.42
N HIS A 41 -0.64 -7.00 -10.67
CA HIS A 41 0.46 -7.69 -11.33
C HIS A 41 1.73 -6.84 -11.38
N THR A 42 1.61 -5.52 -11.52
CA THR A 42 2.75 -4.60 -11.48
C THR A 42 3.47 -4.61 -10.13
N LEU A 43 2.75 -4.87 -9.02
CA LEU A 43 3.34 -5.03 -7.69
C LEU A 43 3.91 -6.43 -7.41
N ALA A 44 3.72 -7.39 -8.32
CA ALA A 44 4.14 -8.78 -8.10
C ALA A 44 5.61 -8.95 -7.65
N PRO A 45 6.60 -8.16 -8.12
CA PRO A 45 7.98 -8.27 -7.65
C PRO A 45 8.16 -7.98 -6.15
N LEU A 46 7.27 -7.21 -5.51
CA LEU A 46 7.35 -6.98 -4.07
C LEU A 46 7.14 -8.26 -3.27
N LEU A 47 6.36 -9.18 -3.83
CA LEU A 47 5.92 -10.40 -3.16
C LEU A 47 7.04 -11.44 -3.05
N ASP A 48 8.20 -11.18 -3.68
CA ASP A 48 9.42 -11.97 -3.52
C ASP A 48 10.20 -11.59 -2.23
N CYS A 49 9.86 -10.47 -1.58
CA CYS A 49 10.45 -10.09 -0.30
C CYS A 49 9.91 -10.98 0.85
N ASP A 50 10.72 -11.21 1.88
CA ASP A 50 10.32 -12.02 3.05
C ASP A 50 9.38 -11.24 4.00
N ALA A 51 8.19 -10.92 3.51
CA ALA A 51 7.12 -10.24 4.24
C ALA A 51 5.78 -10.97 4.12
N GLN A 52 4.88 -10.71 5.06
CA GLN A 52 3.47 -11.05 4.94
C GLN A 52 2.74 -9.86 4.29
N PHE A 53 2.15 -10.08 3.11
CA PHE A 53 1.41 -9.03 2.42
C PHE A 53 -0.07 -9.06 2.78
N VAL A 54 -0.66 -7.87 2.92
CA VAL A 54 -2.06 -7.68 3.28
C VAL A 54 -2.70 -6.72 2.28
N SER A 55 -3.82 -7.11 1.68
CA SER A 55 -4.57 -6.19 0.82
C SER A 55 -5.29 -5.14 1.66
N LEU A 56 -5.08 -3.87 1.35
CA LEU A 56 -5.89 -2.74 1.80
C LEU A 56 -6.75 -2.17 0.65
N GLN A 57 -6.73 -2.82 -0.52
CA GLN A 57 -7.38 -2.33 -1.73
C GLN A 57 -8.90 -2.38 -1.63
N LYS A 58 -9.54 -1.22 -1.70
CA LYS A 58 -11.00 -1.12 -1.85
C LYS A 58 -11.41 -1.16 -3.31
N GLY A 59 -12.44 -1.97 -3.60
CA GLY A 59 -12.97 -2.10 -4.94
C GLY A 59 -11.94 -2.68 -5.91
N VAL A 60 -11.44 -3.88 -5.62
CA VAL A 60 -10.53 -4.62 -6.52
C VAL A 60 -11.14 -4.67 -7.92
N ARG A 61 -10.38 -4.21 -8.92
CA ARG A 61 -10.83 -4.14 -10.31
C ARG A 61 -10.89 -5.53 -10.90
N ASP A 62 -11.79 -5.74 -11.86
CA ASP A 62 -12.00 -7.07 -12.45
C ASP A 62 -10.72 -7.68 -13.05
N GLN A 63 -9.86 -6.84 -13.64
CA GLN A 63 -8.55 -7.27 -14.16
C GLN A 63 -7.59 -7.83 -13.10
N ASP A 64 -7.74 -7.43 -11.82
CA ASP A 64 -6.86 -7.85 -10.73
C ASP A 64 -7.45 -8.99 -9.91
N ARG A 65 -8.77 -9.27 -10.03
CA ARG A 65 -9.48 -10.25 -9.20
C ARG A 65 -8.91 -11.66 -9.32
N ALA A 66 -8.71 -12.13 -10.56
CA ALA A 66 -8.19 -13.47 -10.81
C ALA A 66 -6.78 -13.62 -10.24
N PHE A 67 -5.92 -12.63 -10.50
CA PHE A 67 -4.56 -12.61 -9.98
C PHE A 67 -4.56 -12.62 -8.45
N LEU A 68 -5.32 -11.73 -7.80
CA LEU A 68 -5.43 -11.69 -6.34
C LEU A 68 -5.93 -13.00 -5.74
N ALA A 69 -6.93 -13.64 -6.35
CA ALA A 69 -7.49 -14.90 -5.87
C ALA A 69 -6.49 -16.07 -5.92
N GLU A 70 -5.52 -16.02 -6.84
CA GLU A 70 -4.46 -17.03 -6.96
C GLU A 70 -3.29 -16.78 -5.99
N ARG A 71 -3.16 -15.57 -5.42
CA ARG A 71 -2.08 -15.19 -4.50
C ARG A 71 -2.38 -15.57 -3.07
N ARG A 72 -1.90 -16.75 -2.66
CA ARG A 72 -1.97 -17.22 -1.26
C ARG A 72 -1.04 -16.47 -0.30
N ASP A 73 -0.11 -15.70 -0.84
CA ASP A 73 0.86 -14.86 -0.16
C ASP A 73 0.37 -13.43 0.11
N ILE A 74 -0.86 -13.10 -0.33
CA ILE A 74 -1.58 -11.88 0.06
C ILE A 74 -2.79 -12.26 0.90
N VAL A 75 -2.84 -11.78 2.15
CA VAL A 75 -4.02 -11.87 2.99
C VAL A 75 -5.01 -10.77 2.59
N ASP A 76 -6.15 -11.15 2.02
CA ASP A 76 -7.21 -10.20 1.68
C ASP A 76 -8.32 -10.19 2.74
N LEU A 77 -8.35 -9.16 3.58
CA LEU A 77 -9.40 -8.92 4.57
C LEU A 77 -10.36 -7.80 4.15
N THR A 78 -10.26 -7.33 2.90
CA THR A 78 -10.92 -6.11 2.47
C THR A 78 -12.44 -6.24 2.41
N GLU A 79 -13.00 -7.45 2.28
CA GLU A 79 -14.46 -7.66 2.39
C GLU A 79 -15.03 -7.20 3.75
N HIS A 80 -14.18 -7.12 4.77
CA HIS A 80 -14.58 -6.79 6.13
C HIS A 80 -14.32 -5.33 6.55
N LEU A 81 -13.71 -4.50 5.69
CA LEU A 81 -13.49 -3.08 6.03
C LEU A 81 -14.60 -2.22 5.41
N THR A 82 -15.64 -1.95 6.15
CA THR A 82 -16.80 -1.18 5.71
C THR A 82 -16.61 0.32 5.87
N ASP A 83 -15.67 0.74 6.73
CA ASP A 83 -15.34 2.15 6.95
C ASP A 83 -13.83 2.42 7.16
N PHE A 84 -13.49 3.69 7.37
CA PHE A 84 -12.11 4.13 7.62
C PHE A 84 -11.61 3.74 9.02
N SER A 85 -12.49 3.54 10.00
CA SER A 85 -12.09 3.10 11.34
C SER A 85 -11.57 1.67 11.31
N GLU A 86 -12.25 0.79 10.56
CA GLU A 86 -11.83 -0.59 10.35
C GLU A 86 -10.56 -0.67 9.51
N THR A 87 -10.43 0.19 8.51
CA THR A 87 -9.19 0.33 7.72
C THR A 87 -8.03 0.83 8.60
N ALA A 88 -8.28 1.79 9.49
CA ALA A 88 -7.28 2.31 10.43
C ALA A 88 -6.81 1.22 11.42
N ALA A 89 -7.74 0.43 11.94
CA ALA A 89 -7.42 -0.68 12.82
C ALA A 89 -6.60 -1.78 12.11
N LEU A 90 -6.88 -2.04 10.82
CA LEU A 90 -6.01 -2.93 10.05
C LEU A 90 -4.62 -2.34 9.84
N ILE A 91 -4.53 -1.04 9.52
CA ILE A 91 -3.24 -0.34 9.40
C ILE A 91 -2.42 -0.42 10.70
N SER A 92 -3.05 -0.36 11.88
CA SER A 92 -2.32 -0.48 13.16
C SER A 92 -1.71 -1.86 13.43
N CYS A 93 -2.10 -2.89 12.68
CA CYS A 93 -1.51 -4.23 12.75
C CYS A 93 -0.37 -4.43 11.72
N LEU A 94 -0.01 -3.40 10.96
CA LEU A 94 1.00 -3.45 9.90
C LEU A 94 2.28 -2.73 10.31
N ASP A 95 3.41 -3.21 9.81
CA ASP A 95 4.71 -2.54 10.00
C ASP A 95 4.95 -1.47 8.93
N LEU A 96 4.35 -1.63 7.74
CA LEU A 96 4.46 -0.70 6.62
C LEU A 96 3.19 -0.72 5.76
N VAL A 97 2.80 0.45 5.25
CA VAL A 97 1.82 0.58 4.16
C VAL A 97 2.52 1.03 2.88
N ILE A 98 2.36 0.28 1.80
CA ILE A 98 2.78 0.66 0.45
C ILE A 98 1.53 0.97 -0.37
N THR A 99 1.40 2.20 -0.82
CA THR A 99 0.19 2.69 -1.49
C THR A 99 0.53 3.67 -2.60
N ILE A 100 -0.36 3.81 -3.58
CA ILE A 100 -0.37 4.99 -4.46
C ILE A 100 -1.03 6.19 -3.75
N ASP A 101 -1.15 7.32 -4.45
CA ASP A 101 -1.91 8.50 -4.00
C ASP A 101 -3.43 8.22 -3.84
N THR A 102 -3.82 7.70 -2.67
CA THR A 102 -5.19 7.40 -2.25
C THR A 102 -5.51 7.93 -0.86
N SER A 103 -6.77 7.83 -0.44
CA SER A 103 -7.17 8.09 0.95
C SER A 103 -6.43 7.21 1.97
N VAL A 104 -5.97 6.02 1.60
CA VAL A 104 -5.20 5.14 2.50
C VAL A 104 -3.83 5.72 2.81
N ALA A 105 -3.16 6.38 1.84
CA ALA A 105 -1.90 7.09 2.09
C ALA A 105 -2.04 8.15 3.18
N HIS A 106 -3.13 8.91 3.10
CA HIS A 106 -3.48 9.94 4.06
C HIS A 106 -3.87 9.38 5.43
N LEU A 107 -4.66 8.31 5.46
CA LEU A 107 -5.06 7.67 6.70
C LEU A 107 -3.83 7.11 7.44
N ALA A 108 -2.96 6.37 6.75
CA ALA A 108 -1.73 5.83 7.31
C ALA A 108 -0.81 6.97 7.84
N GLY A 109 -0.63 8.02 7.04
CA GLY A 109 0.14 9.19 7.45
C GLY A 109 -0.43 9.92 8.67
N ALA A 110 -1.76 10.04 8.78
CA ALA A 110 -2.43 10.64 9.93
C ALA A 110 -2.33 9.80 11.20
N LEU A 111 -2.24 8.47 11.06
CA LEU A 111 -1.99 7.53 12.15
C LEU A 111 -0.51 7.46 12.57
N ALA A 112 0.37 8.21 11.89
CA ALA A 112 1.82 8.12 12.02
C ALA A 112 2.39 6.70 11.75
N ALA A 113 1.64 5.86 11.04
CA ALA A 113 2.12 4.56 10.60
C ALA A 113 3.20 4.76 9.51
N PRO A 114 4.26 3.92 9.46
CA PRO A 114 5.20 3.93 8.35
C PRO A 114 4.48 3.73 7.03
N VAL A 115 4.70 4.63 6.06
CA VAL A 115 4.00 4.59 4.78
C VAL A 115 4.89 5.01 3.63
N TRP A 116 4.91 4.20 2.58
CA TRP A 116 5.57 4.49 1.32
C TRP A 116 4.52 4.79 0.26
N THR A 117 4.59 6.00 -0.30
CA THR A 117 3.63 6.47 -1.29
C THR A 117 4.27 6.52 -2.67
N LEU A 118 3.74 5.72 -3.60
CA LEU A 118 4.17 5.64 -4.98
C LEU A 118 3.41 6.69 -5.80
N LEU A 119 4.15 7.60 -6.41
CA LEU A 119 3.63 8.79 -7.05
C LEU A 119 3.80 8.72 -8.57
N PRO A 120 2.78 9.13 -9.33
CA PRO A 120 2.86 9.17 -10.79
C PRO A 120 3.80 10.28 -11.24
N PHE A 121 4.18 10.26 -12.52
CA PHE A 121 5.12 11.24 -13.08
C PHE A 121 4.70 12.70 -12.88
N ASN A 122 3.39 12.97 -12.93
CA ASN A 122 2.83 14.28 -12.63
C ASN A 122 1.92 14.17 -11.38
N PRO A 123 2.49 14.23 -10.16
CA PRO A 123 1.75 14.06 -8.93
C PRO A 123 0.91 15.30 -8.60
N ASP A 124 -0.02 15.15 -7.65
CA ASP A 124 -0.72 16.30 -7.07
C ASP A 124 0.27 17.29 -6.42
N TRP A 125 -0.07 18.58 -6.42
CA TRP A 125 0.80 19.65 -5.92
C TRP A 125 1.24 19.43 -4.47
N ARG A 126 0.40 18.78 -3.68
CA ARG A 126 0.70 18.42 -2.29
C ARG A 126 1.70 17.28 -2.16
N TRP A 127 2.38 16.85 -3.20
CA TRP A 127 3.49 15.94 -3.03
C TRP A 127 4.83 16.64 -3.24
N LEU A 128 4.83 17.89 -3.73
CA LEU A 128 6.04 18.61 -4.14
C LEU A 128 6.84 17.78 -5.18
N LEU A 129 7.99 18.29 -5.64
CA LEU A 129 8.74 17.64 -6.73
C LEU A 129 10.16 17.24 -6.33
N GLU A 130 10.81 17.97 -5.45
CA GLU A 130 12.26 17.85 -5.18
C GLU A 130 12.54 17.26 -3.78
N ARG A 131 11.80 16.22 -3.42
CA ARG A 131 11.90 15.54 -2.12
C ARG A 131 11.27 14.16 -2.12
N ASP A 132 11.77 13.29 -1.27
CA ASP A 132 11.26 11.95 -0.98
C ASP A 132 10.52 11.89 0.38
N ASP A 133 10.38 13.02 1.08
CA ASP A 133 9.63 13.14 2.33
C ASP A 133 8.30 13.90 2.15
N SER A 134 7.44 13.82 3.17
CA SER A 134 6.16 14.53 3.22
C SER A 134 6.18 15.59 4.32
N PRO A 135 6.01 16.89 4.01
CA PRO A 135 5.85 17.93 5.04
C PRO A 135 4.55 17.79 5.84
N TRP A 136 3.61 16.95 5.40
CA TRP A 136 2.35 16.69 6.11
C TRP A 136 2.43 15.47 7.03
N TYR A 137 3.23 14.46 6.68
CA TYR A 137 3.27 13.17 7.37
C TYR A 137 4.71 12.73 7.59
N ARG A 138 5.20 12.85 8.82
CA ARG A 138 6.60 12.53 9.17
C ARG A 138 6.97 11.05 8.91
N SER A 139 6.01 10.14 9.02
CA SER A 139 6.21 8.70 8.79
C SER A 139 6.22 8.30 7.31
N MET A 140 6.03 9.25 6.40
CA MET A 140 5.83 8.99 4.98
C MET A 140 7.11 9.20 4.16
N ARG A 141 7.40 8.22 3.29
CA ARG A 141 8.41 8.29 2.23
C ARG A 141 7.72 8.24 0.87
N LEU A 142 8.26 8.97 -0.11
CA LEU A 142 7.69 9.14 -1.45
C LEU A 142 8.62 8.51 -2.49
N PHE A 143 8.04 7.69 -3.36
CA PHE A 143 8.71 7.06 -4.51
C PHE A 143 8.06 7.58 -5.78
N ARG A 144 8.84 7.98 -6.79
CA ARG A 144 8.32 8.79 -7.90
C ARG A 144 8.65 8.17 -9.24
N GLN A 145 7.66 8.10 -10.12
CA GLN A 145 7.91 7.84 -11.53
C GLN A 145 8.80 8.94 -12.13
N THR A 146 9.95 8.56 -12.68
CA THR A 146 10.81 9.44 -13.48
C THR A 146 10.38 9.48 -14.95
N THR A 147 9.69 8.44 -15.41
CA THR A 147 9.11 8.33 -16.75
C THR A 147 7.61 8.06 -16.64
N ARG A 148 6.78 8.81 -17.37
CA ARG A 148 5.32 8.64 -17.34
C ARG A 148 4.92 7.20 -17.69
N GLY A 149 4.18 6.58 -16.78
CA GLY A 149 3.64 5.22 -16.97
C GLY A 149 4.60 4.10 -16.61
N ASP A 150 5.87 4.42 -16.31
CA ASP A 150 6.85 3.44 -15.87
C ASP A 150 6.71 3.14 -14.36
N TRP A 151 5.66 2.40 -14.01
CA TRP A 151 5.49 1.90 -12.65
C TRP A 151 6.48 0.79 -12.31
N ALA A 152 6.98 0.05 -13.30
CA ALA A 152 7.90 -1.06 -13.08
C ALA A 152 9.20 -0.59 -12.42
N SER A 153 9.79 0.51 -12.89
CA SER A 153 10.99 1.07 -12.26
C SER A 153 10.76 1.54 -10.82
N VAL A 154 9.59 2.12 -10.53
CA VAL A 154 9.23 2.55 -9.17
C VAL A 154 9.06 1.35 -8.24
N VAL A 155 8.38 0.29 -8.71
CA VAL A 155 8.19 -0.94 -7.93
C VAL A 155 9.52 -1.63 -7.66
N GLU A 156 10.44 -1.64 -8.63
CA GLU A 156 11.78 -2.22 -8.43
C GLU A 156 12.60 -1.44 -7.39
N GLU A 157 12.50 -0.11 -7.36
CA GLU A 157 13.11 0.71 -6.31
C GLU A 157 12.51 0.37 -4.94
N VAL A 158 11.19 0.32 -4.85
CA VAL A 158 10.46 -0.05 -3.62
C VAL A 158 10.82 -1.46 -3.14
N ARG A 159 10.95 -2.43 -4.06
CA ARG A 159 11.36 -3.80 -3.75
C ARG A 159 12.71 -3.82 -3.04
N ARG A 160 13.71 -3.13 -3.61
CA ARG A 160 15.07 -3.06 -3.04
C ARG A 160 15.10 -2.43 -1.66
N GLU A 161 14.28 -1.40 -1.44
CA GLU A 161 14.18 -0.76 -0.13
C GLU A 161 13.46 -1.66 0.87
N LEU A 162 12.42 -2.37 0.43
CA LEU A 162 11.69 -3.32 1.27
C LEU A 162 12.59 -4.49 1.68
N GLU A 163 13.37 -5.05 0.75
CA GLU A 163 14.33 -6.14 1.04
C GLU A 163 15.31 -5.76 2.16
N LYS A 164 15.81 -4.52 2.18
CA LYS A 164 16.67 -4.04 3.26
C LYS A 164 15.90 -4.01 4.57
N GLN A 165 14.69 -3.45 4.56
CA GLN A 165 13.89 -3.27 5.76
C GLN A 165 13.42 -4.59 6.40
N VAL A 166 13.18 -5.64 5.62
CA VAL A 166 12.78 -6.95 6.15
C VAL A 166 13.95 -7.82 6.62
N THR A 167 15.19 -7.44 6.28
CA THR A 167 16.41 -8.16 6.66
C THR A 167 17.06 -7.60 7.93
N ASP A 168 16.76 -6.36 8.28
CA ASP A 168 17.23 -5.66 9.49
C ASP A 168 16.45 -6.06 10.76
#